data_AF-A0A7R9SZB0-F1
#
_entry.id   AF-A0A7R9SZB0-F1
#
_cell.length_a   1.000
_cell.length_b   1.000
_cell.length_c   1.000
_cell.angle_alpha   90.00
_cell.angle_beta   90.00
_cell.angle_gamma   90.00
#
_symmetry.space_group_name_H-M   'P 1'
#
loop_
_entity.id
_entity.type
_entity.pdbx_description
1 polymer ?
#
loop_
_entity_poly.entity_id
_entity_poly.type
_entity_poly.pdbx_seq_one_letter_code
_entity_poly.pdbx_strand_id
1 'polypeptide(L)'
;AGARGERAGARRRIARPAGATAATTAFDMRTYVERDLTAEERVEVMRRPRVDFTSILDTVKPIVEAVGTRGDAAVREYTSKFDGVDLEAVTVRVDELPDPVLDDDVKKAFDVAYDNIAAFHAAQAKSGDVDVTTMPGVRCRRVSRPIGAVGLYVPGGTAVLPSTALMLAVPAKIAGCERVVLATPPRKDGSIVPEVLYVAKKAGVTHILKAGGAQAIAAMGFGTETCPKVDKLFGPGNQFVTAAKMSLQNSDAMVSIDMPAGPSEVLVIADKDAPAAHVAADLLSQAEHGPDSQVVLVTFPDVDLKAITDAVADQASKLPRAEITAKALGHSYAVVVDDMAAACDFSNRYAPEHLIVNVENAESWLPQLDNAGSIFLGRWTPESVGDYASGTNHVLPTYGYSRMYSGVSLDSF
;
A
#
# COMPACT_ATOMS: atom_id res chain seq x y z
N ALA A 1 -28.57 48.08 -15.12
CA ALA A 1 -27.35 47.31 -14.83
C ALA A 1 -27.30 47.05 -13.32
N GLY A 2 -27.26 45.85 -12.76
CA GLY A 2 -27.43 44.50 -13.28
C GLY A 2 -27.76 43.61 -12.08
N ALA A 3 -28.74 42.72 -12.24
CA ALA A 3 -29.06 41.68 -11.26
C ALA A 3 -28.17 40.47 -11.54
N ARG A 4 -27.31 40.07 -10.59
CA ARG A 4 -26.56 38.81 -10.67
C ARG A 4 -27.39 37.73 -9.98
N GLY A 5 -27.94 36.83 -10.78
CA GLY A 5 -28.62 35.62 -10.31
C GLY A 5 -27.61 34.59 -9.83
N GLU A 6 -27.90 34.01 -8.66
CA GLU A 6 -27.30 32.79 -8.15
C GLU A 6 -27.58 31.62 -9.11
N ARG A 7 -26.52 30.93 -9.56
CA ARG A 7 -26.64 29.61 -10.18
C ARG A 7 -26.12 28.59 -9.19
N ALA A 8 -27.05 27.94 -8.48
CA ALA A 8 -26.81 26.71 -7.76
C ALA A 8 -26.37 25.62 -8.77
N GLY A 9 -25.19 25.03 -8.53
CA GLY A 9 -24.65 23.94 -9.33
C GLY A 9 -25.42 22.65 -9.08
N ALA A 10 -26.36 22.33 -9.97
CA ALA A 10 -26.97 21.01 -10.03
C ALA A 10 -25.93 19.99 -10.52
N ARG A 11 -25.52 19.07 -9.63
CA ARG A 11 -24.69 17.91 -9.97
C ARG A 11 -25.45 17.05 -10.99
N ARG A 12 -24.97 16.99 -12.23
CA ARG A 12 -25.39 15.96 -13.20
C ARG A 12 -24.90 14.60 -12.69
N ARG A 13 -25.83 13.72 -12.30
CA ARG A 13 -25.58 12.28 -12.27
C ARG A 13 -25.27 11.86 -13.72
N ILE A 14 -24.02 11.55 -14.00
CA ILE A 14 -23.60 11.00 -15.30
C ILE A 14 -24.09 9.55 -15.36
N ALA A 15 -24.78 9.21 -16.45
CA ALA A 15 -25.36 7.89 -16.65
C ALA A 15 -24.27 6.82 -16.82
N ARG A 16 -24.59 5.58 -16.43
CA ARG A 16 -23.74 4.39 -16.60
C ARG A 16 -23.34 4.21 -18.08
N PRO A 17 -22.09 3.76 -18.36
CA PRO A 17 -21.66 3.44 -19.72
C PRO A 17 -22.54 2.34 -20.33
N ALA A 18 -22.84 2.48 -21.62
CA ALA A 18 -23.77 1.61 -22.34
C ALA A 18 -23.04 0.35 -22.81
N GLY A 19 -22.95 -0.65 -21.93
CA GLY A 19 -22.28 -1.93 -22.21
C GLY A 19 -22.12 -2.85 -21.00
N ALA A 20 -22.31 -2.34 -19.78
CA ALA A 20 -22.24 -3.15 -18.57
C ALA A 20 -23.49 -4.03 -18.39
N THR A 21 -23.32 -5.35 -18.28
CA THR A 21 -24.35 -6.23 -17.74
C THR A 21 -24.60 -5.87 -16.26
N ALA A 22 -25.86 -5.82 -15.83
CA ALA A 22 -26.21 -5.46 -14.46
C ALA A 22 -25.84 -6.59 -13.49
N ALA A 23 -25.12 -6.27 -12.40
CA ALA A 23 -24.82 -7.19 -11.30
C ALA A 23 -26.13 -7.71 -10.67
N THR A 24 -26.28 -9.03 -10.62
CA THR A 24 -27.42 -9.77 -10.09
C THR A 24 -27.16 -10.38 -8.71
N THR A 25 -25.90 -10.47 -8.27
CA THR A 25 -25.49 -10.85 -6.90
C THR A 25 -24.52 -9.84 -6.28
N ALA A 26 -24.32 -9.91 -4.96
CA ALA A 26 -23.41 -9.02 -4.22
C ALA A 26 -21.92 -9.20 -4.58
N PHE A 27 -21.57 -10.25 -5.32
CA PHE A 27 -20.20 -10.60 -5.70
C PHE A 27 -19.97 -10.58 -7.22
N ASP A 28 -20.95 -10.12 -8.01
CA ASP A 28 -20.81 -10.05 -9.46
C ASP A 28 -19.82 -8.95 -9.86
N MET A 29 -18.78 -9.32 -10.59
CA MET A 29 -17.86 -8.37 -11.22
C MET A 29 -18.44 -7.86 -12.54
N ARG A 30 -18.37 -6.54 -12.74
CA ARG A 30 -18.73 -5.93 -14.03
C ARG A 30 -17.74 -6.37 -15.11
N THR A 31 -18.22 -6.55 -16.33
CA THR A 31 -17.37 -6.93 -17.48
C THR A 31 -17.43 -5.87 -18.56
N TYR A 32 -16.29 -5.59 -19.17
CA TYR A 32 -16.12 -4.70 -20.31
C TYR A 32 -15.39 -5.41 -21.45
N VAL A 33 -15.63 -4.98 -22.69
CA VAL A 33 -14.83 -5.39 -23.86
C VAL A 33 -14.15 -4.13 -24.38
N GLU A 34 -12.81 -4.09 -24.37
CA GLU A 34 -12.02 -2.85 -24.56
C GLU A 34 -12.29 -2.16 -25.90
N ARG A 35 -12.46 -2.94 -26.97
CA ARG A 35 -12.75 -2.44 -28.32
C ARG A 35 -14.13 -1.78 -28.46
N ASP A 36 -15.05 -2.10 -27.55
CA ASP A 36 -16.42 -1.57 -27.56
C ASP A 36 -16.54 -0.29 -26.72
N LEU A 37 -15.49 0.05 -25.93
CA LEU A 37 -15.48 1.25 -25.10
C LEU A 37 -15.16 2.51 -25.91
N THR A 38 -15.88 3.59 -25.65
CA THR A 38 -15.50 4.92 -26.14
C THR A 38 -14.21 5.43 -25.49
N ALA A 39 -13.62 6.49 -26.03
CA ALA A 39 -12.45 7.12 -25.42
C ALA A 39 -12.72 7.59 -23.99
N GLU A 40 -13.90 8.15 -23.72
CA GLU A 40 -14.31 8.57 -22.38
C GLU A 40 -14.50 7.37 -21.43
N GLU A 41 -15.10 6.29 -21.92
CA GLU A 41 -15.31 5.07 -21.14
C GLU A 41 -13.99 4.39 -20.79
N ARG A 42 -13.03 4.37 -21.72
CA ARG A 42 -11.66 3.89 -21.48
C ARG A 42 -10.95 4.68 -20.38
N VAL A 43 -11.17 6.00 -20.30
CA VAL A 43 -10.62 6.80 -19.20
C VAL A 43 -11.35 6.48 -17.88
N GLU A 44 -12.66 6.26 -17.92
CA GLU A 44 -13.47 6.00 -16.74
C GLU A 44 -13.14 4.65 -16.09
N VAL A 45 -12.95 3.58 -16.87
CA VAL A 45 -12.59 2.26 -16.31
C VAL A 45 -11.24 2.32 -15.57
N MET A 46 -10.31 3.18 -15.99
CA MET A 46 -9.00 3.34 -15.35
C MET A 46 -9.06 4.09 -14.00
N ARG A 47 -10.22 4.64 -13.62
CA ARG A 47 -10.37 5.38 -12.37
C ARG A 47 -10.52 4.46 -11.16
N ARG A 48 -9.90 4.91 -10.07
CA ARG A 48 -9.98 4.27 -8.76
C ARG A 48 -11.17 4.82 -7.96
N PRO A 49 -11.72 4.02 -7.03
CA PRO A 49 -12.70 4.47 -6.05
C PRO A 49 -12.04 5.42 -5.04
N ARG A 50 -11.78 6.67 -5.41
CA ARG A 50 -11.15 7.65 -4.51
C ARG A 50 -12.16 8.59 -3.89
N VAL A 51 -11.95 8.88 -2.61
CA VAL A 51 -12.50 10.06 -1.95
C VAL A 51 -11.67 11.28 -2.35
N ASP A 52 -12.32 12.43 -2.50
CA ASP A 52 -11.66 13.69 -2.83
C ASP A 52 -10.61 14.05 -1.75
N PHE A 53 -9.34 14.13 -2.16
CA PHE A 53 -8.20 14.43 -1.30
C PHE A 53 -8.40 15.71 -0.48
N THR A 54 -9.03 16.74 -1.07
CA THR A 54 -9.26 18.02 -0.40
C THR A 54 -10.11 17.85 0.85
N SER A 55 -11.18 17.06 0.75
CA SER A 55 -12.08 16.80 1.87
C SER A 55 -11.42 16.01 3.02
N ILE A 56 -10.49 15.10 2.69
CA ILE A 56 -9.73 14.35 3.70
C ILE A 56 -8.72 15.26 4.38
N LEU A 57 -8.04 16.13 3.63
CA LEU A 57 -7.09 17.09 4.19
C LEU A 57 -7.74 18.02 5.21
N ASP A 58 -8.95 18.50 4.95
CA ASP A 58 -9.72 19.32 5.90
C ASP A 58 -10.03 18.58 7.21
N THR A 59 -10.19 17.25 7.14
CA THR A 59 -10.43 16.39 8.31
C THR A 59 -9.13 16.12 9.08
N VAL A 60 -8.01 15.99 8.38
CA VAL A 60 -6.70 15.63 8.94
C VAL A 60 -5.98 16.84 9.54
N LYS A 61 -6.12 18.02 8.92
CA LYS A 61 -5.41 19.25 9.31
C LYS A 61 -5.56 19.59 10.80
N PRO A 62 -6.76 19.59 11.41
CA PRO A 62 -6.90 19.88 12.84
C PRO A 62 -6.15 18.90 13.75
N ILE A 63 -6.04 17.63 13.34
CA ILE A 63 -5.32 16.59 14.10
C ILE A 63 -3.81 16.87 14.05
N VAL A 64 -3.30 17.16 12.85
CA VAL A 64 -1.88 17.46 12.61
C VAL A 64 -1.47 18.72 13.38
N GLU A 65 -2.27 19.79 13.33
CA GLU A 65 -2.04 21.03 14.07
C GLU A 65 -2.11 20.83 15.59
N ALA A 66 -3.06 20.03 16.07
CA ALA A 66 -3.19 19.72 17.48
C ALA A 66 -1.96 18.98 18.03
N VAL A 67 -1.39 18.03 17.28
CA VAL A 67 -0.16 17.34 17.69
C VAL A 67 1.05 18.26 17.63
N GLY A 68 1.19 19.08 16.57
CA GLY A 68 2.28 20.05 16.48
C GLY A 68 2.27 21.11 17.59
N THR A 69 1.11 21.40 18.19
CA THR A 69 0.97 22.41 19.27
C THR A 69 0.96 21.82 20.67
N ARG A 70 0.39 20.63 20.87
CA ARG A 70 0.16 20.03 22.20
C ARG A 70 0.92 18.72 22.43
N GLY A 71 1.73 18.26 21.48
CA GLY A 71 2.59 17.10 21.62
C GLY A 71 1.83 15.83 22.07
N ASP A 72 2.40 15.13 23.04
CA ASP A 72 1.88 13.86 23.58
C ASP A 72 0.45 13.96 24.11
N ALA A 73 0.03 15.13 24.60
CA ALA A 73 -1.33 15.32 25.09
C ALA A 73 -2.36 15.13 23.98
N ALA A 74 -2.10 15.66 22.78
CA ALA A 74 -2.96 15.45 21.62
C ALA A 74 -2.90 14.00 21.13
N VAL A 75 -1.72 13.38 21.14
CA VAL A 75 -1.58 11.96 20.75
C VAL A 75 -2.42 11.06 21.65
N ARG A 76 -2.36 11.25 22.98
CA ARG A 76 -3.20 10.50 23.94
C ARG A 76 -4.68 10.73 23.70
N GLU A 77 -5.10 11.99 23.51
CA GLU A 77 -6.49 12.34 23.23
C GLU A 77 -7.04 11.62 22.00
N TYR A 78 -6.31 11.65 20.88
CA TYR A 78 -6.75 11.00 19.64
C TYR A 78 -6.67 9.47 19.71
N THR A 79 -5.71 8.92 20.45
CA THR A 79 -5.64 7.47 20.72
C THR A 79 -6.84 7.02 21.55
N SER A 80 -7.20 7.75 22.60
CA SER A 80 -8.41 7.49 23.39
C SER A 80 -9.67 7.60 22.53
N LYS A 81 -9.77 8.65 21.70
CA LYS A 81 -10.93 8.90 20.85
C LYS A 81 -11.13 7.86 19.75
N PHE A 82 -10.08 7.46 19.04
CA PHE A 82 -10.19 6.61 17.85
C PHE A 82 -9.90 5.14 18.16
N ASP A 83 -8.92 4.85 19.02
CA ASP A 83 -8.52 3.49 19.37
C ASP A 83 -9.22 3.01 20.65
N GLY A 84 -9.80 3.91 21.45
CA GLY A 84 -10.51 3.56 22.69
C GLY A 84 -9.57 3.16 23.82
N VAL A 85 -8.35 3.70 23.84
CA VAL A 85 -7.28 3.32 24.76
C VAL A 85 -6.67 4.55 25.40
N ASP A 86 -6.66 4.59 26.72
CA ASP A 86 -5.95 5.60 27.49
C ASP A 86 -4.53 5.09 27.81
N LEU A 87 -3.52 5.80 27.32
CA LEU A 87 -2.12 5.44 27.50
C LEU A 87 -1.40 6.40 28.45
N GLU A 88 -0.65 5.86 29.40
CA GLU A 88 0.29 6.65 30.21
C GLU A 88 1.50 7.08 29.37
N ALA A 89 2.22 6.11 28.79
CA ALA A 89 3.33 6.35 27.86
C ALA A 89 2.86 6.10 26.42
N VAL A 90 3.00 7.10 25.55
CA VAL A 90 2.71 6.97 24.11
C VAL A 90 3.91 6.42 23.34
N THR A 91 5.13 6.77 23.73
CA THR A 91 6.36 6.27 23.13
C THR A 91 7.15 5.45 24.15
N VAL A 92 7.71 4.32 23.70
CA VAL A 92 8.57 3.44 24.51
C VAL A 92 9.84 3.11 23.75
N ARG A 93 10.95 2.91 24.46
CA ARG A 93 12.17 2.40 23.84
C ARG A 93 12.11 0.88 23.71
N VAL A 94 12.56 0.36 22.57
CA VAL A 94 12.43 -1.08 22.26
C VAL A 94 13.40 -1.94 23.09
N ASP A 95 14.55 -1.40 23.46
CA ASP A 95 15.56 -2.06 24.29
C ASP A 95 15.11 -2.28 25.75
N GLU A 96 14.17 -1.46 26.23
CA GLU A 96 13.59 -1.59 27.57
C GLU A 96 12.46 -2.62 27.66
N LEU A 97 11.93 -3.08 26.52
CA LEU A 97 10.84 -4.05 26.48
C LEU A 97 11.38 -5.48 26.56
N PRO A 98 10.69 -6.42 27.25
CA PRO A 98 11.04 -7.82 27.20
C PRO A 98 10.77 -8.40 25.80
N ASP A 99 11.47 -9.47 25.45
CA ASP A 99 11.17 -10.20 24.21
C ASP A 99 9.75 -10.81 24.29
N PRO A 100 8.93 -10.67 23.24
CA PRO A 100 7.59 -11.22 23.24
C PRO A 100 7.63 -12.75 23.13
N VAL A 101 6.61 -13.39 23.71
CA VAL A 101 6.38 -14.83 23.52
C VAL A 101 5.52 -15.01 22.27
N LEU A 102 6.01 -15.81 21.33
CA LEU A 102 5.31 -16.22 20.11
C LEU A 102 5.29 -17.75 20.03
N ASP A 103 4.33 -18.28 19.29
CA ASP A 103 4.38 -19.68 18.85
C ASP A 103 5.60 -19.93 17.96
N ASP A 104 6.22 -21.10 18.10
CA ASP A 104 7.46 -21.44 17.39
C ASP A 104 7.28 -21.45 15.87
N ASP A 105 6.13 -21.90 15.35
CA ASP A 105 5.85 -21.92 13.92
C ASP A 105 5.66 -20.50 13.38
N VAL A 106 5.00 -19.63 14.14
CA VAL A 106 4.84 -18.20 13.81
C VAL A 106 6.20 -17.50 13.78
N LYS A 107 7.03 -17.75 14.80
CA LYS A 107 8.40 -17.20 14.87
C LYS A 107 9.23 -17.65 13.67
N LYS A 108 9.19 -18.93 13.34
CA LYS A 108 9.92 -19.50 12.19
C LYS A 108 9.45 -18.89 10.88
N ALA A 109 8.15 -18.66 10.70
CA ALA A 109 7.62 -17.99 9.50
C ALA A 109 8.15 -16.55 9.37
N PHE A 110 8.17 -15.76 10.45
CA PHE A 110 8.76 -14.42 10.44
C PHE A 110 10.26 -14.43 10.21
N ASP A 111 10.97 -15.44 10.70
CA ASP A 111 12.41 -15.58 10.45
C ASP A 111 12.71 -15.85 8.99
N VAL A 112 11.95 -16.74 8.33
CA VAL A 112 12.05 -16.96 6.87
C VAL A 112 11.75 -15.69 6.09
N ALA A 113 10.68 -14.98 6.45
CA ALA A 113 10.34 -13.70 5.81
C ALA A 113 11.46 -12.67 5.98
N TYR A 114 11.98 -12.51 7.20
CA TYR A 114 13.09 -11.60 7.50
C TYR A 114 14.32 -11.93 6.64
N ASP A 115 14.71 -13.19 6.57
CA ASP A 115 15.91 -13.62 5.85
C ASP A 115 15.78 -13.35 4.34
N ASN A 116 14.62 -13.63 3.74
CA ASN A 116 14.37 -13.36 2.32
C ASN A 116 14.33 -11.85 2.02
N ILE A 117 13.65 -11.06 2.85
CA ILE A 117 13.57 -9.59 2.71
C ILE A 117 14.96 -8.98 2.86
N ALA A 118 15.73 -9.43 3.87
CA ALA A 118 17.08 -8.94 4.11
C ALA A 118 18.01 -9.29 2.93
N ALA A 119 17.94 -10.51 2.41
CA ALA A 119 18.72 -10.94 1.25
C ALA A 119 18.41 -10.08 0.01
N PHE A 120 17.13 -9.83 -0.28
CA PHE A 120 16.72 -9.03 -1.44
C PHE A 120 17.16 -7.57 -1.32
N HIS A 121 16.96 -6.93 -0.16
CA HIS A 121 17.34 -5.53 0.03
C HIS A 121 18.86 -5.33 0.13
N ALA A 122 19.60 -6.26 0.77
CA ALA A 122 21.05 -6.19 0.82
C ALA A 122 21.71 -6.31 -0.57
N ALA A 123 21.09 -7.04 -1.50
CA ALA A 123 21.58 -7.12 -2.87
C ALA A 123 21.57 -5.77 -3.61
N GLN A 124 20.71 -4.82 -3.19
CA GLN A 124 20.57 -3.48 -3.79
C GLN A 124 21.72 -2.53 -3.40
N ALA A 125 22.45 -2.81 -2.31
CA ALA A 125 23.56 -1.95 -1.87
C ALA A 125 24.70 -1.82 -2.91
N LYS A 126 24.76 -2.75 -3.87
CA LYS A 126 25.84 -2.84 -4.88
C LYS A 126 25.75 -1.77 -5.99
N SER A 127 24.65 -1.03 -6.11
CA SER A 127 24.40 -0.07 -7.20
C SER A 127 24.55 1.41 -6.82
N GLY A 128 24.81 1.71 -5.54
CA GLY A 128 24.74 3.08 -5.01
C GLY A 128 25.93 3.97 -5.34
N ASP A 129 27.16 3.49 -5.13
CA ASP A 129 28.34 4.35 -5.20
C ASP A 129 28.91 4.46 -6.62
N VAL A 130 29.29 5.68 -7.01
CA VAL A 130 29.90 5.98 -8.31
C VAL A 130 31.22 6.70 -8.07
N ASP A 131 32.27 6.29 -8.78
CA ASP A 131 33.55 6.98 -8.78
C ASP A 131 34.10 7.02 -10.21
N VAL A 132 34.03 8.20 -10.84
CA VAL A 132 34.35 8.37 -12.25
C VAL A 132 35.23 9.60 -12.46
N THR A 133 36.24 9.46 -13.31
CA THR A 133 37.01 10.61 -13.81
C THR A 133 36.51 10.93 -15.21
N THR A 134 35.79 12.05 -15.36
CA THR A 134 35.15 12.41 -16.63
C THR A 134 36.13 13.03 -17.62
N MET A 135 37.19 13.65 -17.12
CA MET A 135 38.34 14.14 -17.87
C MET A 135 39.56 14.29 -16.93
N PRO A 136 40.81 14.40 -17.45
CA PRO A 136 41.98 14.56 -16.60
C PRO A 136 41.82 15.71 -15.60
N GLY A 137 41.90 15.40 -14.29
CA GLY A 137 41.74 16.36 -13.21
C GLY A 137 40.31 16.56 -12.69
N VAL A 138 39.28 15.94 -13.30
CA VAL A 138 37.87 16.06 -12.88
C VAL A 138 37.33 14.71 -12.43
N ARG A 139 37.38 14.46 -11.12
CA ARG A 139 36.84 13.25 -10.47
C ARG A 139 35.50 13.55 -9.81
N CYS A 140 34.46 12.82 -10.21
CA CYS A 140 33.11 12.89 -9.66
C CYS A 140 32.81 11.65 -8.83
N ARG A 141 32.18 11.83 -7.66
CA ARG A 141 31.77 10.73 -6.79
C ARG A 141 30.32 10.88 -6.32
N ARG A 142 29.60 9.76 -6.28
CA ARG A 142 28.33 9.59 -5.55
C ARG A 142 28.59 8.60 -4.42
N VAL A 143 28.19 8.97 -3.20
CA VAL A 143 28.35 8.12 -2.03
C VAL A 143 27.03 8.10 -1.25
N SER A 144 26.51 6.91 -0.94
CA SER A 144 25.28 6.78 -0.18
C SER A 144 25.50 7.06 1.32
N ARG A 145 24.52 7.69 1.96
CA ARG A 145 24.46 7.93 3.41
C ARG A 145 23.04 7.66 3.90
N PRO A 146 22.85 6.95 5.01
CA PRO A 146 21.52 6.72 5.54
C PRO A 146 20.88 8.02 6.00
N ILE A 147 19.56 8.09 5.89
CA ILE A 147 18.77 9.09 6.58
C ILE A 147 18.93 8.87 8.09
N GLY A 148 19.27 9.95 8.82
CA GLY A 148 19.61 9.86 10.25
C GLY A 148 18.45 9.37 11.12
N ALA A 149 17.22 9.83 10.85
CA ALA A 149 16.02 9.40 11.55
C ALA A 149 14.86 9.09 10.59
N VAL A 150 14.25 7.91 10.74
CA VAL A 150 13.12 7.47 9.92
C VAL A 150 11.94 7.02 10.78
N GLY A 151 10.73 7.37 10.35
CA GLY A 151 9.47 6.97 10.99
C GLY A 151 8.74 5.95 10.13
N LEU A 152 8.39 4.81 10.71
CA LEU A 152 7.78 3.67 10.03
C LEU A 152 6.35 3.50 10.55
N TYR A 153 5.35 3.76 9.72
CA TYR A 153 3.96 3.52 10.09
C TYR A 153 3.55 2.09 9.73
N VAL A 154 3.09 1.34 10.74
CA VAL A 154 2.57 -0.02 10.60
C VAL A 154 1.08 0.00 10.92
N PRO A 155 0.20 -0.31 9.95
CA PRO A 155 -1.24 -0.35 10.20
C PRO A 155 -1.62 -1.39 11.26
N GLY A 156 -2.68 -1.05 12.01
CA GLY A 156 -3.30 -1.95 12.98
C GLY A 156 -4.81 -1.69 13.06
N GLY A 157 -5.45 -2.14 14.15
CA GLY A 157 -6.89 -2.03 14.34
C GLY A 157 -7.60 -3.34 13.99
N THR A 158 -8.37 -3.36 12.90
CA THR A 158 -9.12 -4.57 12.48
C THR A 158 -8.27 -5.63 11.82
N ALA A 159 -7.11 -5.26 11.28
CA ALA A 159 -6.08 -6.16 10.77
C ALA A 159 -4.73 -5.72 11.32
N VAL A 160 -3.93 -6.67 11.82
CA VAL A 160 -2.56 -6.42 12.27
C VAL A 160 -1.61 -6.84 11.15
N LEU A 161 -0.69 -5.98 10.77
CA LEU A 161 0.25 -6.22 9.66
C LEU A 161 1.72 -6.26 10.12
N PRO A 162 2.16 -7.32 10.82
CA PRO A 162 3.57 -7.47 11.20
C PRO A 162 4.49 -7.64 9.98
N SER A 163 3.97 -8.09 8.83
CA SER A 163 4.69 -8.09 7.56
C SER A 163 5.16 -6.69 7.16
N THR A 164 4.32 -5.65 7.32
CA THR A 164 4.72 -4.26 7.04
C THR A 164 5.86 -3.78 7.93
N ALA A 165 5.90 -4.24 9.20
CA ALA A 165 7.03 -3.93 10.07
C ALA A 165 8.35 -4.50 9.50
N LEU A 166 8.34 -5.71 8.91
CA LEU A 166 9.51 -6.28 8.24
C LEU A 166 9.89 -5.47 7.01
N MET A 167 8.92 -5.19 6.14
CA MET A 167 9.13 -4.48 4.88
C MET A 167 9.74 -3.08 5.07
N LEU A 168 9.49 -2.44 6.21
CA LEU A 168 10.03 -1.11 6.52
C LEU A 168 11.31 -1.16 7.36
N ALA A 169 11.34 -1.96 8.42
CA ALA A 169 12.44 -1.94 9.38
C ALA A 169 13.69 -2.69 8.88
N VAL A 170 13.53 -3.73 8.06
CA VAL A 170 14.66 -4.48 7.49
C VAL A 170 15.54 -3.59 6.59
N PRO A 171 15.02 -2.89 5.56
CA PRO A 171 15.85 -1.99 4.76
C PRO A 171 16.41 -0.81 5.58
N ALA A 172 15.68 -0.26 6.54
CA ALA A 172 16.20 0.78 7.44
C ALA A 172 17.44 0.31 8.23
N LYS A 173 17.42 -0.93 8.73
CA LYS A 173 18.55 -1.57 9.41
C LYS A 173 19.74 -1.75 8.47
N ILE A 174 19.50 -2.20 7.24
CA ILE A 174 20.55 -2.42 6.24
C ILE A 174 21.20 -1.11 5.82
N ALA A 175 20.41 -0.05 5.63
CA ALA A 175 20.90 1.29 5.32
C ALA A 175 21.76 1.87 6.47
N GLY A 176 21.43 1.50 7.72
CA GLY A 176 22.11 1.98 8.91
C GLY A 176 21.49 3.25 9.48
N CYS A 177 20.17 3.42 9.37
CA CYS A 177 19.45 4.53 10.01
C CYS A 177 19.65 4.48 11.53
N GLU A 178 20.20 5.56 12.11
CA GLU A 178 20.53 5.60 13.54
C GLU A 178 19.29 5.59 14.43
N ARG A 179 18.22 6.25 13.99
CA ARG A 179 16.97 6.34 14.71
C ARG A 179 15.81 5.83 13.87
N VAL A 180 15.17 4.77 14.35
CA VAL A 180 14.00 4.17 13.69
C VAL A 180 12.83 4.19 14.68
N VAL A 181 11.82 5.00 14.38
CA VAL A 181 10.59 5.10 15.18
C VAL A 181 9.49 4.32 14.47
N LEU A 182 8.96 3.26 15.08
CA LEU A 182 7.85 2.50 14.53
C LEU A 182 6.54 2.93 15.19
N ALA A 183 5.60 3.45 14.42
CA ALA A 183 4.27 3.78 14.88
C ALA A 183 3.29 2.63 14.59
N THR A 184 2.56 2.19 15.61
CA THR A 184 1.46 1.22 15.48
C THR A 184 0.38 1.56 16.50
N PRO A 185 -0.91 1.51 16.15
CA PRO A 185 -1.97 1.67 17.15
C PRO A 185 -1.86 0.55 18.19
N PRO A 186 -2.12 0.85 19.48
CA PRO A 186 -2.08 -0.16 20.53
C PRO A 186 -3.25 -1.13 20.42
N ARG A 187 -3.10 -2.29 21.05
CA ARG A 187 -4.24 -3.16 21.38
C ARG A 187 -5.19 -2.47 22.36
N LYS A 188 -6.40 -3.01 22.51
CA LYS A 188 -7.42 -2.50 23.44
C LYS A 188 -6.98 -2.46 24.90
N ASP A 189 -6.00 -3.27 25.28
CA ASP A 189 -5.37 -3.28 26.60
C ASP A 189 -4.15 -2.35 26.72
N GLY A 190 -3.87 -1.54 25.69
CA GLY A 190 -2.72 -0.63 25.63
C GLY A 190 -1.39 -1.27 25.26
N SER A 191 -1.36 -2.60 25.07
CA SER A 191 -0.14 -3.32 24.70
C SER A 191 0.18 -3.23 23.20
N ILE A 192 1.44 -3.51 22.85
CA ILE A 192 1.88 -3.66 21.47
C ILE A 192 1.60 -5.10 21.03
N VAL A 193 1.23 -5.29 19.76
CA VAL A 193 1.03 -6.64 19.21
C VAL A 193 2.35 -7.43 19.26
N PRO A 194 2.38 -8.64 19.84
CA PRO A 194 3.62 -9.41 20.06
C PRO A 194 4.46 -9.61 18.81
N GLU A 195 3.83 -9.88 17.66
CA GLU A 195 4.49 -10.10 16.38
C GLU A 195 5.17 -8.83 15.86
N VAL A 196 4.53 -7.66 16.04
CA VAL A 196 5.11 -6.36 15.68
C VAL A 196 6.31 -6.05 16.58
N LEU A 197 6.21 -6.32 17.88
CA LEU A 197 7.32 -6.14 18.81
C LEU A 197 8.49 -7.07 18.50
N TYR A 198 8.21 -8.33 18.11
CA TYR A 198 9.23 -9.29 17.71
C TYR A 198 10.02 -8.79 16.50
N VAL A 199 9.32 -8.35 15.47
CA VAL A 199 9.91 -7.78 14.27
C VAL A 199 10.71 -6.52 14.60
N ALA A 200 10.14 -5.60 15.39
CA ALA A 200 10.79 -4.36 15.79
C ALA A 200 12.14 -4.63 16.47
N LYS A 201 12.19 -5.59 17.41
CA LYS A 201 13.43 -6.02 18.07
C LYS A 201 14.42 -6.65 17.08
N LYS A 202 13.97 -7.60 16.26
CA LYS A 202 14.83 -8.30 15.29
C LYS A 202 15.44 -7.34 14.26
N ALA A 203 14.66 -6.36 13.82
CA ALA A 203 15.04 -5.36 12.83
C ALA A 203 15.70 -4.10 13.43
N GLY A 204 15.95 -4.04 14.75
CA GLY A 204 16.70 -2.94 15.36
C GLY A 204 15.96 -1.60 15.40
N VAL A 205 14.62 -1.63 15.46
CA VAL A 205 13.81 -0.44 15.74
C VAL A 205 14.21 0.13 17.09
N THR A 206 14.35 1.46 17.21
CA THR A 206 14.81 2.09 18.45
C THR A 206 13.66 2.53 19.36
N HIS A 207 12.56 3.01 18.79
CA HIS A 207 11.38 3.47 19.53
C HIS A 207 10.10 2.91 18.92
N ILE A 208 9.11 2.60 19.76
CA ILE A 208 7.75 2.31 19.33
C ILE A 208 6.83 3.42 19.83
N LEU A 209 6.14 4.07 18.90
CA LEU A 209 5.04 4.98 19.14
C LEU A 209 3.73 4.18 19.11
N LYS A 210 3.06 4.07 20.25
CA LYS A 210 1.77 3.39 20.42
C LYS A 210 0.62 4.31 19.98
N ALA A 211 0.60 4.68 18.72
CA ALA A 211 -0.46 5.49 18.11
C ALA A 211 -0.65 5.09 16.64
N GLY A 212 -1.88 5.18 16.15
CA GLY A 212 -2.23 5.04 14.74
C GLY A 212 -2.58 6.38 14.07
N GLY A 213 -3.06 6.32 12.83
CA GLY A 213 -3.71 7.44 12.15
C GLY A 213 -2.84 8.67 11.90
N ALA A 214 -3.50 9.80 11.61
CA ALA A 214 -2.85 11.07 11.33
C ALA A 214 -2.04 11.62 12.53
N GLN A 215 -2.49 11.34 13.76
CA GLN A 215 -1.81 11.75 14.98
C GLN A 215 -0.43 11.10 15.12
N ALA A 216 -0.28 9.84 14.70
CA ALA A 216 1.01 9.16 14.74
C ALA A 216 2.00 9.73 13.71
N ILE A 217 1.52 10.00 12.49
CA ILE A 217 2.32 10.64 11.45
C ILE A 217 2.77 12.03 11.90
N ALA A 218 1.88 12.82 12.49
CA ALA A 218 2.20 14.14 13.03
C ALA A 218 3.23 14.07 14.18
N ALA A 219 3.09 13.10 15.09
CA ALA A 219 4.01 12.92 16.21
C ALA A 219 5.43 12.58 15.74
N MET A 220 5.57 11.71 14.74
CA MET A 220 6.88 11.42 14.14
C MET A 220 7.42 12.62 13.33
N GLY A 221 6.56 13.31 12.57
CA GLY A 221 6.95 14.41 11.71
C GLY A 221 7.44 15.65 12.47
N PHE A 222 6.70 16.09 13.50
CA PHE A 222 7.09 17.24 14.33
C PHE A 222 8.01 16.85 15.49
N GLY A 223 7.97 15.60 15.94
CA GLY A 223 8.41 15.22 17.27
C GLY A 223 7.40 15.64 18.34
N THR A 224 7.51 15.01 19.50
CA THR A 224 6.78 15.38 20.73
C THR A 224 7.73 15.30 21.92
N GLU A 225 7.22 15.45 23.14
CA GLU A 225 8.00 15.31 24.37
C GLU A 225 8.67 13.93 24.48
N THR A 226 8.01 12.87 23.98
CA THR A 226 8.54 11.50 24.03
C THR A 226 8.80 10.87 22.67
N CYS A 227 8.12 11.30 21.60
CA CYS A 227 8.33 10.80 20.24
C CYS A 227 9.45 11.59 19.57
N PRO A 228 10.56 10.95 19.16
CA PRO A 228 11.59 11.65 18.41
C PRO A 228 11.07 12.13 17.05
N LYS A 229 11.49 13.34 16.64
CA LYS A 229 11.31 13.82 15.26
C LYS A 229 12.12 12.96 14.28
N VAL A 230 11.53 12.67 13.12
CA VAL A 230 12.15 11.92 12.02
C VAL A 230 12.27 12.78 10.75
N ASP A 231 13.15 12.41 9.84
CA ASP A 231 13.44 13.15 8.60
C ASP A 231 12.71 12.58 7.38
N LYS A 232 12.29 11.32 7.46
CA LYS A 232 11.45 10.69 6.45
C LYS A 232 10.43 9.74 7.07
N LEU A 233 9.20 9.81 6.58
CA LEU A 233 8.07 8.99 7.00
C LEU A 233 7.77 7.93 5.95
N PHE A 234 7.56 6.70 6.41
CA PHE A 234 7.31 5.54 5.58
C PHE A 234 6.04 4.82 5.97
N GLY A 235 5.53 4.02 5.04
CA GLY A 235 4.56 2.98 5.32
C GLY A 235 3.18 3.24 4.71
N PRO A 236 2.43 2.16 4.46
CA PRO A 236 1.09 2.22 3.93
C PRO A 236 0.11 2.66 5.01
N GLY A 237 -1.10 3.06 4.61
CA GLY A 237 -2.15 3.35 5.56
C GLY A 237 -3.45 3.71 4.87
N ASN A 238 -4.50 3.89 5.67
CA ASN A 238 -5.75 4.39 5.13
C ASN A 238 -5.58 5.84 4.61
N GLN A 239 -6.61 6.32 3.91
CA GLN A 239 -6.64 7.66 3.33
C GLN A 239 -6.26 8.82 4.28
N PHE A 240 -6.52 8.70 5.59
CA PHE A 240 -6.17 9.73 6.57
C PHE A 240 -4.66 9.74 6.88
N VAL A 241 -4.04 8.57 6.96
CA VAL A 241 -2.59 8.42 7.11
C VAL A 241 -1.88 8.97 5.87
N THR A 242 -2.36 8.62 4.68
CA THR A 242 -1.82 9.11 3.40
C THR A 242 -1.93 10.63 3.30
N ALA A 243 -3.09 11.20 3.64
CA ALA A 243 -3.31 12.64 3.62
C ALA A 243 -2.43 13.37 4.66
N ALA A 244 -2.22 12.78 5.85
CA ALA A 244 -1.31 13.34 6.84
C ALA A 244 0.15 13.37 6.33
N LYS A 245 0.63 12.27 5.74
CA LYS A 245 1.95 12.19 5.09
C LYS A 245 2.10 13.27 4.01
N MET A 246 1.12 13.37 3.11
CA MET A 246 1.12 14.36 2.02
C MET A 246 1.04 15.81 2.52
N SER A 247 0.34 16.06 3.63
CA SER A 247 0.27 17.39 4.24
C SER A 247 1.60 17.77 4.89
N LEU A 248 2.25 16.83 5.60
CA LEU A 248 3.48 17.09 6.34
C LEU A 248 4.70 17.30 5.46
N GLN A 249 4.80 16.63 4.31
CA GLN A 249 5.92 16.89 3.38
C GLN A 249 5.96 18.34 2.85
N ASN A 250 4.85 19.08 2.97
CA ASN A 250 4.72 20.47 2.55
C ASN A 250 4.71 21.45 3.74
N SER A 251 5.00 20.98 4.96
CA SER A 251 4.95 21.79 6.18
C SER A 251 6.35 22.16 6.66
N ASP A 252 6.41 23.05 7.64
CA ASP A 252 7.65 23.44 8.33
C ASP A 252 8.21 22.32 9.25
N ALA A 253 7.63 21.11 9.24
CA ALA A 253 8.18 19.94 9.92
C ALA A 253 9.52 19.46 9.31
N MET A 254 9.84 19.89 8.08
CA MET A 254 11.05 19.49 7.35
C MET A 254 11.19 17.97 7.30
N VAL A 255 10.16 17.30 6.80
CA VAL A 255 10.07 15.84 6.70
C VAL A 255 9.72 15.45 5.27
N SER A 256 10.32 14.39 4.76
CA SER A 256 9.93 13.80 3.48
C SER A 256 9.06 12.56 3.70
N ILE A 257 8.47 12.03 2.62
CA ILE A 257 7.75 10.76 2.65
C ILE A 257 8.34 9.82 1.59
N ASP A 258 8.10 8.52 1.74
CA ASP A 258 8.34 7.52 0.69
C ASP A 258 7.46 7.78 -0.55
N MET A 259 6.14 7.67 -0.38
CA MET A 259 5.16 7.80 -1.45
C MET A 259 3.73 7.94 -0.89
N PRO A 260 2.78 8.42 -1.73
CA PRO A 260 1.37 8.23 -1.45
C PRO A 260 1.01 6.74 -1.64
N ALA A 261 0.71 6.06 -0.54
CA ALA A 261 0.14 4.72 -0.53
C ALA A 261 -1.33 4.83 -0.09
N GLY A 262 -2.26 4.36 -0.91
CA GLY A 262 -3.70 4.35 -0.64
C GLY A 262 -4.23 2.93 -0.39
N PRO A 263 -5.55 2.69 -0.58
CA PRO A 263 -6.14 1.37 -0.61
C PRO A 263 -5.46 0.49 -1.65
N SER A 264 -5.37 -0.78 -1.31
CA SER A 264 -4.57 -1.74 -2.05
C SER A 264 -5.26 -2.15 -3.38
N GLU A 265 -4.46 -2.43 -4.39
CA GLU A 265 -4.90 -2.72 -5.76
C GLU A 265 -4.18 -3.95 -6.32
N VAL A 266 -4.90 -4.76 -7.10
CA VAL A 266 -4.29 -5.83 -7.91
C VAL A 266 -4.90 -5.84 -9.31
N LEU A 267 -4.06 -5.99 -10.33
CA LEU A 267 -4.48 -6.31 -11.68
C LEU A 267 -3.96 -7.69 -12.05
N VAL A 268 -4.85 -8.58 -12.47
CA VAL A 268 -4.50 -9.93 -12.94
C VAL A 268 -4.70 -10.00 -14.45
N ILE A 269 -3.66 -10.36 -15.19
CA ILE A 269 -3.75 -10.74 -16.61
C ILE A 269 -3.84 -12.27 -16.65
N ALA A 270 -4.92 -12.81 -17.21
CA ALA A 270 -5.17 -14.25 -17.25
C ALA A 270 -5.53 -14.73 -18.66
N ASP A 271 -4.85 -15.78 -19.12
CA ASP A 271 -5.17 -16.48 -20.37
C ASP A 271 -6.10 -17.68 -20.16
N LYS A 272 -6.40 -18.39 -21.25
CA LYS A 272 -7.32 -19.55 -21.25
C LYS A 272 -6.84 -20.72 -20.40
N ASP A 273 -5.53 -20.79 -20.12
CA ASP A 273 -4.90 -21.88 -19.40
C ASP A 273 -4.70 -21.54 -17.90
N ALA A 274 -5.03 -20.30 -17.50
CA ALA A 274 -5.06 -19.87 -16.11
C ALA A 274 -6.21 -20.57 -15.36
N PRO A 275 -5.94 -21.30 -14.25
CA PRO A 275 -7.01 -21.94 -13.49
C PRO A 275 -7.96 -20.91 -12.88
N ALA A 276 -9.25 -20.99 -13.21
CA ALA A 276 -10.26 -20.02 -12.77
C ALA A 276 -10.30 -19.83 -11.24
N ALA A 277 -10.12 -20.92 -10.49
CA ALA A 277 -10.08 -20.87 -9.02
C ALA A 277 -8.87 -20.10 -8.47
N HIS A 278 -7.72 -20.13 -9.16
CA HIS A 278 -6.52 -19.40 -8.72
C HIS A 278 -6.67 -17.92 -9.01
N VAL A 279 -7.11 -17.55 -10.22
CA VAL A 279 -7.39 -16.15 -10.60
C VAL A 279 -8.41 -15.54 -9.64
N ALA A 280 -9.47 -16.28 -9.29
CA ALA A 280 -10.44 -15.84 -8.30
C ALA A 280 -9.79 -15.62 -6.92
N ALA A 281 -8.94 -16.53 -6.46
CA ALA A 281 -8.27 -16.40 -5.17
C ALA A 281 -7.34 -15.18 -5.12
N ASP A 282 -6.59 -14.92 -6.20
CA ASP A 282 -5.69 -13.76 -6.32
C ASP A 282 -6.47 -12.43 -6.34
N LEU A 283 -7.61 -12.37 -7.03
CA LEU A 283 -8.49 -11.19 -6.97
C LEU A 283 -9.04 -10.98 -5.56
N LEU A 284 -9.39 -12.07 -4.86
CA LEU A 284 -10.00 -11.98 -3.54
C LEU A 284 -9.01 -11.68 -2.42
N SER A 285 -7.74 -12.08 -2.55
CA SER A 285 -6.69 -11.80 -1.56
C SER A 285 -6.50 -10.30 -1.35
N GLN A 286 -6.64 -9.51 -2.42
CA GLN A 286 -6.59 -8.05 -2.31
C GLN A 286 -7.95 -7.42 -1.98
N ALA A 287 -9.04 -7.98 -2.52
CA ALA A 287 -10.38 -7.42 -2.26
C ALA A 287 -10.79 -7.50 -0.78
N GLU A 288 -10.24 -8.44 0.00
CA GLU A 288 -10.53 -8.53 1.44
C GLU A 288 -9.83 -7.47 2.30
N HIS A 289 -8.83 -6.76 1.79
CA HIS A 289 -8.07 -5.77 2.56
C HIS A 289 -8.95 -4.65 3.11
N GLY A 290 -9.82 -4.08 2.27
CA GLY A 290 -10.68 -2.96 2.62
C GLY A 290 -11.81 -2.73 1.62
N PRO A 291 -12.88 -2.01 2.02
CA PRO A 291 -14.02 -1.73 1.13
C PRO A 291 -13.68 -0.79 -0.02
N ASP A 292 -12.51 -0.16 0.04
CA ASP A 292 -11.92 0.77 -0.92
C ASP A 292 -10.85 0.12 -1.82
N SER A 293 -10.49 -1.14 -1.60
CA SER A 293 -9.60 -1.91 -2.49
C SER A 293 -10.23 -2.16 -3.85
N GLN A 294 -9.48 -2.00 -4.94
CA GLN A 294 -9.98 -2.25 -6.30
C GLN A 294 -9.19 -3.38 -6.96
N VAL A 295 -9.90 -4.35 -7.55
CA VAL A 295 -9.29 -5.46 -8.28
C VAL A 295 -9.74 -5.46 -9.74
N VAL A 296 -8.81 -5.78 -10.63
CA VAL A 296 -9.05 -5.74 -12.08
C VAL A 296 -8.60 -7.04 -12.71
N LEU A 297 -9.48 -7.68 -13.46
CA LEU A 297 -9.13 -8.82 -14.32
C LEU A 297 -8.98 -8.33 -15.77
N VAL A 298 -7.85 -8.60 -16.41
CA VAL A 298 -7.63 -8.44 -17.85
C VAL A 298 -7.55 -9.84 -18.46
N THR A 299 -8.35 -10.10 -19.49
CA THR A 299 -8.40 -11.44 -20.11
C THR A 299 -8.72 -11.36 -21.61
N PHE A 300 -8.76 -12.50 -22.30
CA PHE A 300 -8.88 -12.61 -23.76
C PHE A 300 -10.21 -13.25 -24.17
N PRO A 301 -10.63 -13.13 -25.45
CA PRO A 301 -11.93 -13.62 -25.91
C PRO A 301 -12.12 -15.14 -25.81
N ASP A 302 -11.03 -15.91 -25.75
CA ASP A 302 -11.03 -17.37 -25.64
C ASP A 302 -11.00 -17.90 -24.20
N VAL A 303 -11.00 -17.02 -23.21
CA VAL A 303 -11.05 -17.39 -21.78
C VAL A 303 -12.48 -17.60 -21.32
N ASP A 304 -12.71 -18.65 -20.53
CA ASP A 304 -13.99 -18.87 -19.84
C ASP A 304 -14.15 -17.90 -18.66
N LEU A 305 -14.48 -16.65 -18.99
CA LEU A 305 -14.70 -15.59 -18.01
C LEU A 305 -15.82 -15.95 -17.02
N LYS A 306 -16.83 -16.72 -17.46
CA LYS A 306 -17.93 -17.14 -16.58
C LYS A 306 -17.40 -18.03 -15.46
N ALA A 307 -16.56 -19.01 -15.78
CA ALA A 307 -15.94 -19.87 -14.77
C ALA A 307 -15.14 -19.08 -13.73
N ILE A 308 -14.42 -18.03 -14.14
CA ILE A 308 -13.69 -17.14 -13.22
C ILE A 308 -14.67 -16.37 -12.33
N THR A 309 -15.69 -15.72 -12.90
CA THR A 309 -16.66 -14.94 -12.12
C THR A 309 -17.49 -15.81 -11.17
N ASP A 310 -17.83 -17.03 -11.57
CA ASP A 310 -18.52 -18.00 -10.69
C ASP A 310 -17.60 -18.40 -9.52
N ALA A 311 -16.32 -18.64 -9.77
CA ALA A 311 -15.34 -18.95 -8.73
C ALA A 311 -15.12 -17.79 -7.75
N VAL A 312 -15.10 -16.54 -8.25
CA VAL A 312 -15.06 -15.33 -7.40
C VAL A 312 -16.27 -15.30 -6.47
N ALA A 313 -17.48 -15.49 -6.99
CA ALA A 313 -18.69 -15.45 -6.18
C ALA A 313 -18.74 -16.58 -5.13
N ASP A 314 -18.37 -17.80 -5.52
CA ASP A 314 -18.34 -18.96 -4.61
C ASP A 314 -17.33 -18.76 -3.47
N GLN A 315 -16.09 -18.36 -3.79
CA GLN A 315 -15.04 -18.16 -2.79
C GLN A 315 -15.32 -16.94 -1.89
N ALA A 316 -15.74 -15.81 -2.46
CA ALA A 316 -16.02 -14.59 -1.70
C ALA A 316 -17.09 -14.80 -0.62
N SER A 317 -18.12 -15.60 -0.92
CA SER A 317 -19.20 -15.91 0.02
C SER A 317 -18.75 -16.69 1.27
N LYS A 318 -17.59 -17.35 1.19
CA LYS A 318 -17.01 -18.17 2.27
C LYS A 318 -15.99 -17.42 3.12
N LEU A 319 -15.59 -16.20 2.71
CA LEU A 319 -14.58 -15.42 3.44
C LEU A 319 -15.17 -14.85 4.74
N PRO A 320 -14.42 -14.86 5.85
CA PRO A 320 -14.82 -14.16 7.07
C PRO A 320 -15.10 -12.67 6.86
N ARG A 321 -14.46 -12.06 5.86
CA ARG A 321 -14.58 -10.64 5.50
C ARG A 321 -15.49 -10.40 4.28
N ALA A 322 -16.41 -11.32 3.97
CA ALA A 322 -17.27 -11.27 2.78
C ALA A 322 -17.99 -9.92 2.56
N GLU A 323 -18.47 -9.25 3.61
CA GLU A 323 -19.13 -7.93 3.46
C GLU A 323 -18.17 -6.82 3.00
N ILE A 324 -16.90 -6.89 3.40
CA ILE A 324 -15.86 -5.95 2.98
C ILE A 324 -15.50 -6.24 1.53
N THR A 325 -15.25 -7.51 1.23
CA THR A 325 -14.94 -8.01 -0.11
C THR A 325 -16.03 -7.66 -1.12
N ALA A 326 -17.31 -7.79 -0.76
CA ALA A 326 -18.44 -7.39 -1.63
C ALA A 326 -18.40 -5.89 -2.00
N LYS A 327 -17.99 -5.02 -1.07
CA LYS A 327 -17.87 -3.58 -1.34
C LYS A 327 -16.74 -3.29 -2.32
N ALA A 328 -15.58 -3.93 -2.14
CA ALA A 328 -14.45 -3.87 -3.06
C ALA A 328 -14.84 -4.35 -4.47
N LEU A 329 -15.52 -5.50 -4.56
CA LEU A 329 -15.98 -6.05 -5.83
C LEU A 329 -17.00 -5.15 -6.54
N GLY A 330 -17.82 -4.41 -5.79
CA GLY A 330 -18.81 -3.48 -6.34
C GLY A 330 -18.23 -2.36 -7.22
N HIS A 331 -16.94 -2.04 -7.06
CA HIS A 331 -16.22 -1.09 -7.92
C HIS A 331 -15.03 -1.71 -8.70
N SER A 332 -14.87 -3.02 -8.59
CA SER A 332 -13.96 -3.85 -9.39
C SER A 332 -14.61 -4.28 -10.71
N TYR A 333 -13.81 -4.85 -11.62
CA TYR A 333 -14.29 -5.27 -12.94
C TYR A 333 -13.32 -6.19 -13.67
N ALA A 334 -13.84 -6.87 -14.70
CA ALA A 334 -13.08 -7.57 -15.72
C ALA A 334 -13.11 -6.78 -17.04
N VAL A 335 -12.02 -6.85 -17.82
CA VAL A 335 -11.92 -6.31 -19.17
C VAL A 335 -11.38 -7.38 -20.11
N VAL A 336 -12.07 -7.57 -21.23
CA VAL A 336 -11.65 -8.44 -22.33
C VAL A 336 -10.91 -7.58 -23.35
N VAL A 337 -9.67 -7.96 -23.66
CA VAL A 337 -8.79 -7.30 -24.63
C VAL A 337 -8.44 -8.27 -25.76
N ASP A 338 -8.11 -7.76 -26.95
CA ASP A 338 -7.94 -8.62 -28.13
C ASP A 338 -6.66 -9.48 -28.06
N ASP A 339 -5.56 -8.96 -27.50
CA ASP A 339 -4.27 -9.64 -27.47
C ASP A 339 -3.33 -9.16 -26.34
N MET A 340 -2.16 -9.81 -26.25
CA MET A 340 -1.10 -9.51 -25.29
C MET A 340 -0.68 -8.03 -25.29
N ALA A 341 -0.55 -7.41 -26.47
CA ALA A 341 -0.10 -6.03 -26.56
C ALA A 341 -1.17 -5.09 -25.98
N ALA A 342 -2.44 -5.35 -26.26
CA ALA A 342 -3.56 -4.64 -25.65
C ALA A 342 -3.65 -4.86 -24.13
N ALA A 343 -3.34 -6.06 -23.63
CA ALA A 343 -3.27 -6.35 -22.20
C ALA A 343 -2.16 -5.54 -21.50
N CYS A 344 -0.96 -5.49 -22.11
CA CYS A 344 0.17 -4.71 -21.60
C CYS A 344 -0.14 -3.21 -21.64
N ASP A 345 -0.71 -2.68 -22.74
CA ASP A 345 -1.13 -1.27 -22.82
C ASP A 345 -2.15 -0.93 -21.74
N PHE A 346 -3.17 -1.78 -21.57
CA PHE A 346 -4.19 -1.59 -20.53
C PHE A 346 -3.53 -1.56 -19.15
N SER A 347 -2.68 -2.54 -18.82
CA SER A 347 -1.99 -2.61 -17.53
C SER A 347 -1.10 -1.38 -17.29
N ASN A 348 -0.26 -1.00 -18.26
CA ASN A 348 0.63 0.16 -18.16
C ASN A 348 -0.15 1.47 -17.99
N ARG A 349 -1.30 1.60 -18.67
CA ARG A 349 -2.17 2.76 -18.53
C ARG A 349 -2.95 2.74 -17.23
N TYR A 350 -3.33 1.59 -16.71
CA TYR A 350 -3.91 1.47 -15.38
C TYR A 350 -2.86 1.82 -14.32
N ALA A 351 -1.63 1.33 -14.47
CA ALA A 351 -0.51 1.44 -13.54
C ALA A 351 -0.90 0.85 -12.17
N PRO A 352 -1.06 -0.48 -12.06
CA PRO A 352 -1.44 -1.12 -10.80
C PRO A 352 -0.36 -1.01 -9.72
N GLU A 353 -0.77 -1.21 -8.47
CA GLU A 353 0.15 -1.48 -7.35
C GLU A 353 0.79 -2.87 -7.54
N HIS A 354 -0.04 -3.92 -7.64
CA HIS A 354 0.37 -5.29 -7.89
C HIS A 354 -0.12 -5.76 -9.27
N LEU A 355 0.77 -6.40 -10.04
CA LEU A 355 0.44 -6.99 -11.34
C LEU A 355 0.75 -8.49 -11.33
N ILE A 356 -0.27 -9.32 -11.49
CA ILE A 356 -0.12 -10.76 -11.65
C ILE A 356 -0.27 -11.10 -13.14
N VAL A 357 0.73 -11.75 -13.72
CA VAL A 357 0.74 -12.19 -15.12
C VAL A 357 0.61 -13.72 -15.13
N ASN A 358 -0.63 -14.19 -15.11
CA ASN A 358 -1.00 -15.60 -15.07
C ASN A 358 -1.30 -16.09 -16.50
N VAL A 359 -0.26 -16.14 -17.32
CA VAL A 359 -0.32 -16.57 -18.73
C VAL A 359 0.80 -17.54 -19.06
N GLU A 360 0.70 -18.25 -20.18
CA GLU A 360 1.79 -19.05 -20.72
C GLU A 360 3.00 -18.15 -21.08
N ASN A 361 4.21 -18.57 -20.70
CA ASN A 361 5.47 -17.83 -20.95
C ASN A 361 5.46 -16.38 -20.42
N ALA A 362 4.89 -16.15 -19.23
CA ALA A 362 4.73 -14.83 -18.60
C ALA A 362 6.01 -13.98 -18.59
N GLU A 363 7.19 -14.59 -18.38
CA GLU A 363 8.49 -13.90 -18.35
C GLU A 363 8.79 -13.15 -19.65
N SER A 364 8.32 -13.65 -20.79
CA SER A 364 8.53 -13.01 -22.10
C SER A 364 7.78 -11.68 -22.26
N TRP A 365 6.80 -11.40 -21.39
CA TRP A 365 5.98 -10.20 -21.42
C TRP A 365 6.64 -9.04 -20.66
N LEU A 366 7.56 -9.34 -19.73
CA LEU A 366 8.18 -8.37 -18.83
C LEU A 366 8.73 -7.11 -19.54
N PRO A 367 9.38 -7.19 -20.71
CA PRO A 367 9.88 -6.00 -21.42
C PRO A 367 8.82 -5.01 -21.89
N GLN A 368 7.53 -5.38 -21.87
CA GLN A 368 6.40 -4.53 -22.27
C GLN A 368 5.59 -4.02 -21.07
N LEU A 369 5.98 -4.36 -19.84
CA LEU A 369 5.30 -3.96 -18.61
C LEU A 369 6.07 -2.83 -17.95
N ASP A 370 5.68 -1.60 -18.25
CA ASP A 370 6.38 -0.38 -17.86
C ASP A 370 5.94 0.14 -16.48
N ASN A 371 4.64 0.04 -16.14
CA ASN A 371 4.09 0.66 -14.94
C ASN A 371 3.39 -0.38 -14.04
N ALA A 372 4.10 -0.88 -13.03
CA ALA A 372 3.55 -1.68 -11.94
C ALA A 372 4.43 -1.51 -10.70
N GLY A 373 3.85 -1.54 -9.50
CA GLY A 373 4.63 -1.48 -8.26
C GLY A 373 5.45 -2.76 -8.05
N SER A 374 4.81 -3.92 -8.16
CA SER A 374 5.44 -5.24 -8.14
C SER A 374 4.76 -6.19 -9.14
N ILE A 375 5.55 -7.05 -9.79
CA ILE A 375 5.09 -7.97 -10.84
C ILE A 375 5.30 -9.42 -10.40
N PHE A 376 4.25 -10.22 -10.50
CA PHE A 376 4.22 -11.63 -10.17
C PHE A 376 4.02 -12.45 -11.45
N LEU A 377 4.98 -13.32 -11.78
CA LEU A 377 5.02 -14.01 -13.06
C LEU A 377 4.65 -15.49 -12.89
N GLY A 378 3.70 -15.94 -13.69
CA GLY A 378 3.32 -17.35 -13.79
C GLY A 378 2.33 -17.83 -12.73
N ARG A 379 2.00 -19.13 -12.81
CA ARG A 379 0.86 -19.77 -12.12
C ARG A 379 1.07 -20.06 -10.63
N TRP A 380 2.30 -19.95 -10.14
CA TRP A 380 2.70 -20.34 -8.78
C TRP A 380 3.21 -19.16 -7.94
N THR A 381 2.91 -17.95 -8.40
CA THR A 381 3.43 -16.71 -7.82
C THR A 381 2.27 -15.82 -7.39
N PRO A 382 1.43 -16.24 -6.41
CA PRO A 382 0.34 -15.39 -5.93
C PRO A 382 0.89 -14.13 -5.25
N GLU A 383 0.11 -13.05 -5.22
CA GLU A 383 0.50 -11.81 -4.53
C GLU A 383 0.93 -12.06 -3.08
N SER A 384 0.26 -13.00 -2.41
CA SER A 384 0.54 -13.38 -1.03
C SER A 384 2.01 -13.75 -0.77
N VAL A 385 2.74 -14.36 -1.72
CA VAL A 385 4.16 -14.61 -1.46
C VAL A 385 4.97 -13.32 -1.38
N GLY A 386 4.62 -12.29 -2.17
CA GLY A 386 5.23 -10.96 -2.11
C GLY A 386 4.83 -10.16 -0.87
N ASP A 387 3.58 -10.30 -0.44
CA ASP A 387 3.09 -9.63 0.76
C ASP A 387 3.81 -10.07 2.04
N TYR A 388 4.30 -11.31 2.05
CA TYR A 388 4.85 -11.91 3.26
C TYR A 388 6.34 -12.23 3.19
N ALA A 389 6.83 -12.94 2.16
CA ALA A 389 8.08 -13.69 2.31
C ALA A 389 8.93 -13.92 1.05
N SER A 390 8.57 -13.47 -0.14
CA SER A 390 9.39 -13.65 -1.35
C SER A 390 10.73 -12.89 -1.24
N GLY A 391 10.72 -11.78 -0.48
CA GLY A 391 11.81 -10.84 -0.32
C GLY A 391 11.55 -9.46 -0.94
N THR A 392 10.60 -9.37 -1.88
CA THR A 392 10.15 -8.08 -2.44
C THR A 392 9.46 -7.23 -1.37
N ASN A 393 9.36 -5.92 -1.60
CA ASN A 393 8.70 -5.01 -0.67
C ASN A 393 7.23 -4.80 -1.05
N HIS A 394 6.30 -4.99 -0.12
CA HIS A 394 4.87 -4.76 -0.37
C HIS A 394 4.42 -3.30 -0.15
N VAL A 395 5.31 -2.41 0.30
CA VAL A 395 4.96 -0.99 0.47
C VAL A 395 5.12 -0.32 -0.88
N LEU A 396 4.04 -0.31 -1.64
CA LEU A 396 4.01 0.03 -3.05
C LEU A 396 3.12 1.24 -3.33
N PRO A 397 3.37 1.94 -4.46
CA PRO A 397 2.56 3.08 -4.85
C PRO A 397 1.24 2.61 -5.45
N THR A 398 0.13 2.97 -4.81
CA THR A 398 -1.21 2.71 -5.35
C THR A 398 -1.67 3.86 -6.23
N TYR A 399 -2.94 3.89 -6.64
CA TYR A 399 -3.51 5.09 -7.24
C TYR A 399 -2.84 5.50 -8.57
N GLY A 400 -2.22 4.55 -9.27
CA GLY A 400 -1.46 4.83 -10.47
C GLY A 400 -0.20 5.67 -10.25
N TYR A 401 0.25 5.81 -9.00
CA TYR A 401 1.55 6.41 -8.68
C TYR A 401 2.72 5.53 -9.12
N SER A 402 2.51 4.24 -9.44
CA SER A 402 3.54 3.39 -10.06
C SER A 402 4.04 3.90 -11.41
N ARG A 403 3.40 4.92 -12.01
CA ARG A 403 3.93 5.66 -13.17
C ARG A 403 5.17 6.49 -12.87
N MET A 404 5.41 6.85 -11.61
CA MET A 404 6.50 7.75 -11.23
C MET A 404 7.14 7.47 -9.87
N TYR A 405 6.56 6.57 -9.07
CA TYR A 405 7.13 6.09 -7.82
C TYR A 405 7.53 4.63 -7.97
N SER A 406 8.63 4.26 -7.34
CA SER A 406 8.97 2.86 -7.06
C SER A 406 8.39 2.43 -5.72
N GLY A 407 8.30 1.12 -5.49
CA GLY A 407 8.12 0.56 -4.16
C GLY A 407 9.24 0.94 -3.19
N VAL A 408 8.99 0.77 -1.89
CA VAL A 408 10.04 0.96 -0.88
C VAL A 408 11.20 0.00 -1.16
N SER A 409 12.41 0.52 -1.09
CA SER A 409 13.66 -0.16 -1.41
C SER A 409 14.78 0.32 -0.48
N LEU A 410 15.98 -0.24 -0.61
CA LEU A 410 17.13 0.22 0.16
C LEU A 410 17.43 1.70 -0.10
N ASP A 411 17.36 2.15 -1.35
CA ASP A 411 17.60 3.56 -1.75
C ASP A 411 16.56 4.53 -1.18
N SER A 412 15.48 4.01 -0.59
CA SER A 412 14.48 4.84 0.07
C SER A 412 14.95 5.37 1.42
N PHE A 413 15.93 4.71 2.05
CA PHE A 413 16.48 4.96 3.39
C PHE A 413 17.92 5.49 3.32
#